data_AF-A0A6L6TB31-F1
#
_entry.id   AF-A0A6L6TB31-F1
#
_cell.length_a   1.000
_cell.length_b   1.000
_cell.length_c   1.000
_cell.angle_alpha   90.00
_cell.angle_beta   90.00
_cell.angle_gamma   90.00
#
_symmetry.space_group_name_H-M   'P 1'
#
loop_
_entity.id
_entity.type
_entity.pdbx_description
1 polymer ?
#
loop_
_entity_poly.entity_id
_entity_poly.type
_entity_poly.pdbx_seq_one_letter_code
_entity_poly.pdbx_strand_id
1 'polypeptide(L)' 'MNNDEALQALAHLVDTPYEPGVKATISALTGRTRVVGPNEMSTLEYDINRVHIRTDANGLIKGFSFG' A
#
# COMPACT_ATOMS: atom_id res chain seq x y z
N MET A 1 3.33 -14.08 -5.15
CA MET A 1 4.23 -13.00 -4.74
C MET A 1 4.20 -12.91 -3.22
N ASN A 2 5.35 -12.92 -2.57
CA ASN A 2 5.42 -12.80 -1.11
C ASN A 2 5.46 -11.32 -0.68
N ASN A 3 5.36 -11.04 0.63
CA ASN A 3 5.35 -9.67 1.14
C ASN A 3 6.66 -8.92 0.82
N ASP A 4 7.82 -9.58 0.93
CA ASP A 4 9.12 -9.00 0.60
C ASP A 4 9.25 -8.60 -0.86
N GLU A 5 8.83 -9.48 -1.78
CA GLU A 5 8.85 -9.15 -3.22
C GLU A 5 7.92 -7.97 -3.52
N ALA A 6 6.74 -7.93 -2.90
CA ALA A 6 5.80 -6.83 -3.06
C ALA A 6 6.38 -5.52 -2.51
N LEU A 7 7.00 -5.54 -1.33
CA LEU A 7 7.72 -4.40 -0.77
C LEU A 7 8.80 -3.88 -1.71
N GLN A 8 9.60 -4.78 -2.28
CA GLN A 8 10.64 -4.40 -3.23
C GLN A 8 10.05 -3.82 -4.52
N ALA A 9 8.97 -4.38 -5.03
CA ALA A 9 8.27 -3.85 -6.18
C ALA A 9 7.68 -2.46 -5.90
N LEU A 10 7.25 -2.17 -4.67
CA LEU A 10 6.68 -0.88 -4.28
C LEU A 10 7.71 0.15 -3.78
N ALA A 11 8.99 -0.22 -3.64
CA ALA A 11 10.03 0.63 -3.06
C ALA A 11 10.21 1.96 -3.81
N HIS A 12 9.97 1.98 -5.12
CA HIS A 12 10.05 3.17 -5.95
C HIS A 12 8.95 4.20 -5.68
N LEU A 13 7.88 3.82 -4.96
CA LEU A 13 6.80 4.71 -4.54
C LEU A 13 7.08 5.36 -3.17
N VAL A 14 8.08 4.88 -2.43
CA VAL A 14 8.46 5.50 -1.15
C VAL A 14 9.02 6.89 -1.41
N ASP A 15 8.65 7.84 -0.54
CA ASP A 15 8.95 9.28 -0.63
C ASP A 15 8.21 10.03 -1.77
N THR A 16 7.30 9.36 -2.47
CA THR A 16 6.41 10.02 -3.46
C THR A 16 5.10 10.47 -2.81
N PRO A 17 4.45 11.54 -3.32
CA PRO A 17 3.14 11.95 -2.83
C PRO A 17 2.10 10.86 -3.08
N TYR A 18 1.28 10.58 -2.07
CA TYR A 18 0.16 9.67 -2.23
C TYR A 18 -0.95 10.33 -3.04
N GLU A 19 -1.31 9.67 -4.14
CA GLU A 19 -2.49 10.00 -4.94
C GLU A 19 -3.44 8.80 -5.01
N PRO A 20 -4.77 9.01 -5.12
CA PRO A 20 -5.74 7.91 -5.18
C PRO A 20 -5.45 6.88 -6.29
N GLY A 21 -4.86 7.33 -7.41
CA GLY A 21 -4.48 6.48 -8.54
C GLY A 21 -3.38 5.45 -8.21
N VAL A 22 -2.54 5.72 -7.20
CA VAL A 22 -1.47 4.82 -6.76
C VAL A 22 -2.03 3.46 -6.30
N LYS A 23 -3.27 3.40 -5.78
CA LYS A 23 -3.89 2.14 -5.38
C LYS A 23 -4.03 1.15 -6.53
N ALA A 24 -4.41 1.63 -7.71
CA ALA A 24 -4.53 0.79 -8.90
C ALA A 24 -3.16 0.25 -9.32
N THR A 25 -2.12 1.10 -9.26
CA THR A 25 -0.73 0.70 -9.52
C THR A 25 -0.27 -0.37 -8.53
N ILE A 26 -0.49 -0.17 -7.22
CA ILE A 26 -0.14 -1.15 -6.19
C ILE A 26 -0.87 -2.48 -6.43
N SER A 27 -2.16 -2.42 -6.78
CA SER A 27 -2.95 -3.60 -7.07
C SER A 27 -2.40 -4.36 -8.28
N ALA A 28 -2.05 -3.65 -9.35
CA ALA A 28 -1.46 -4.24 -10.56
C ALA A 28 -0.06 -4.83 -10.31
N LEU A 29 0.80 -4.14 -9.54
CA LEU A 29 2.15 -4.59 -9.24
C LEU A 29 2.20 -5.79 -8.29
N THR A 30 1.30 -5.81 -7.31
CA THR A 30 1.33 -6.81 -6.23
C THR A 30 0.32 -7.92 -6.39
N GLY A 31 -0.62 -7.80 -7.33
CA GLY A 31 -1.75 -8.70 -7.52
C GLY A 31 -2.80 -8.62 -6.41
N ARG A 32 -2.64 -7.72 -5.43
CA ARG A 32 -3.52 -7.60 -4.27
C ARG A 32 -4.72 -6.72 -4.60
N THR A 33 -5.92 -7.25 -4.37
CA THR A 33 -7.18 -6.59 -4.72
C THR A 33 -7.62 -5.55 -3.69
N ARG A 34 -7.06 -5.60 -2.47
CA ARG A 34 -7.48 -4.75 -1.36
C ARG A 34 -6.37 -3.81 -0.93
N VAL A 35 -6.36 -2.61 -1.52
CA VAL A 35 -5.40 -1.55 -1.16
C VAL A 35 -6.11 -0.45 -0.38
N VAL A 36 -5.68 -0.25 0.86
CA VAL A 36 -6.20 0.74 1.80
C VAL A 36 -5.27 1.94 1.80
N GLY A 37 -5.81 3.11 1.50
CA GLY A 37 -5.10 4.37 1.52
C GLY A 37 -4.86 4.91 2.94
N PRO A 38 -3.99 5.93 3.06
CA PRO A 38 -3.81 6.64 4.31
C PRO A 38 -5.14 7.28 4.75
N ASN A 39 -5.52 7.07 6.01
CA ASN A 39 -6.76 7.53 6.63
C ASN A 39 -8.05 6.82 6.21
N GLU A 40 -8.00 5.72 5.44
CA GLU A 40 -9.18 4.89 5.21
C GLU A 40 -9.46 3.95 6.38
N MET A 41 -10.72 3.94 6.82
CA MET A 41 -11.18 3.02 7.86
C MET A 41 -11.21 1.60 7.30
N SER A 42 -10.60 0.66 8.02
CA SER A 42 -10.54 -0.76 7.66
C SER A 42 -10.95 -1.63 8.84
N THR A 43 -11.49 -2.81 8.56
CA THR A 43 -11.77 -3.81 9.62
C THR A 43 -10.46 -4.32 10.21
N LEU A 44 -10.48 -4.72 11.49
CA LEU A 44 -9.30 -5.28 12.17
C LEU A 44 -9.02 -6.74 11.81
N GLU A 45 -9.90 -7.36 11.02
CA GLU A 45 -9.73 -8.72 10.54
C GLU A 45 -8.49 -8.82 9.66
N TYR A 46 -7.71 -9.88 9.86
CA TYR A 46 -6.53 -10.18 9.07
C TYR A 46 -6.93 -10.59 7.65
N ASP A 47 -6.33 -9.95 6.64
CA ASP A 47 -6.57 -10.21 5.24
C ASP A 47 -5.24 -10.27 4.49
N ILE A 48 -4.88 -11.47 4.02
CA ILE A 48 -3.59 -11.72 3.34
C ILE A 48 -3.44 -10.93 2.03
N ASN A 49 -4.57 -10.50 1.43
CA ASN A 49 -4.60 -9.70 0.22
C ASN A 49 -4.65 -8.19 0.51
N ARG A 50 -4.60 -7.77 1.78
CA ARG A 50 -4.69 -6.37 2.15
C ARG A 50 -3.32 -5.70 2.20
N VAL A 51 -3.24 -4.52 1.60
CA VAL A 51 -2.09 -3.61 1.67
C VAL A 51 -2.54 -2.29 2.27
N HIS A 52 -1.90 -1.88 3.36
CA HIS A 52 -2.05 -0.56 3.95
C HIS A 52 -0.93 0.35 3.46
N ILE A 53 -1.31 1.49 2.86
CA ILE A 53 -0.39 2.55 2.50
C ILE A 53 -0.17 3.44 3.72
N ARG A 54 1.09 3.62 4.12
CA ARG A 54 1.46 4.54 5.20
C ARG A 54 2.01 5.82 4.59
N THR A 55 1.45 6.96 4.99
CA THR A 55 1.98 8.28 4.64
C THR A 55 2.41 9.06 5.87
N ASP A 56 3.29 10.02 5.65
CA ASP A 56 3.65 11.04 6.63
C ASP A 56 2.57 12.13 6.74
N ALA A 57 2.74 13.09 7.67
CA ALA A 57 1.88 14.26 7.83
C ALA A 57 1.81 15.14 6.56
N ASN A 58 2.86 15.10 5.73
CA ASN A 58 2.90 15.81 4.44
C ASN A 58 2.23 15.03 3.28
N GLY A 59 1.64 13.86 3.54
CA GLY A 59 1.01 13.03 2.50
C GLY A 59 2.00 12.25 1.62
N LEU A 60 3.29 12.23 1.96
CA LEU A 60 4.30 11.41 1.28
C LEU A 60 4.24 9.96 1.76
N ILE A 61 4.33 9.01 0.86
CA ILE A 61 4.36 7.58 1.17
C ILE A 61 5.64 7.25 1.93
N LYS A 62 5.51 6.70 3.14
CA LYS A 62 6.64 6.22 3.95
C LYS A 62 6.84 4.72 3.87
N GLY A 63 5.82 3.99 3.42
CA GLY A 63 5.92 2.55 3.21
C GLY A 63 4.58 1.85 3.18
N PHE A 64 4.64 0.53 3.27
CA PHE A 64 3.49 -0.35 3.11
C PHE A 64 3.44 -1.39 4.23
N SER A 65 2.25 -1.88 4.54
CA SER A 65 2.05 -2.99 5.48
C SER A 65 1.05 -3.99 4.92
N PHE A 66 1.27 -5.26 5.21
CA PHE A 66 0.45 -6.35 4.70
C PHE A 66 -0.25 -7.05 5.85
N GLY A 67 -1.51 -7.41 5.64
CA GLY A 67 -2.35 -8.10 6.63
C GLY A 67 -3.60 -7.35 7.02
#